data_AF-A0A165M7E3-F1
#
_entry.id   AF-A0A165M7E3-F1
#
_cell.length_a   1.000
_cell.length_b   1.000
_cell.length_c   1.000
_cell.angle_alpha   90.00
_cell.angle_beta   90.00
_cell.angle_gamma   90.00
#
_symmetry.space_group_name_H-M   'P 1'
#
loop_
_entity.id
_entity.type
_entity.pdbx_description
1 polymer ?
#
loop_
_entity_poly.entity_id
_entity_poly.type
_entity_poly.pdbx_seq_one_letter_code
_entity_poly.pdbx_strand_id
1 'polypeptide(L)'
;LIECSAPGQKEIWHAAEAFWRQKHRNWRPPSLGLILGCALIQHKTQAGKSLPGTDRLYRIIMSQSAFLIWKLRCERVIQNDGAHHNTQEIRNRWTSTLNDNLKLDQAMTHTKFGKQALKRKIVLRTWSHTLINEKFLPDDWITYSGVLVGINLPEHGRRQREPP
;
A
#
# COMPACT_ATOMS: atom_id res chain seq x y z
N LEU A 1 -5.69 -14.32 11.97
CA LEU A 1 -6.16 -13.07 11.33
C LEU A 1 -6.04 -11.95 12.33
N ILE A 2 -6.54 -12.13 13.56
CA ILE A 2 -6.31 -11.21 14.68
C ILE A 2 -5.77 -11.94 15.92
N GLU A 3 -6.16 -13.19 16.13
CA GLU A 3 -5.71 -14.01 17.26
C GLU A 3 -4.86 -15.17 16.76
N CYS A 4 -3.63 -14.88 16.33
CA CYS A 4 -2.67 -15.92 15.96
C CYS A 4 -1.33 -15.61 16.60
N SER A 5 -0.80 -16.52 17.42
CA SER A 5 0.52 -16.40 18.06
C SER A 5 1.69 -16.56 17.08
N ALA A 6 1.42 -16.79 15.79
CA ALA A 6 2.46 -16.88 14.78
C ALA A 6 3.01 -15.48 14.43
N PRO A 7 4.35 -15.31 14.31
CA PRO A 7 4.99 -14.00 14.18
C PRO A 7 4.53 -13.22 12.94
N GLY A 8 4.11 -13.91 11.87
CA GLY A 8 3.74 -13.26 10.60
C GLY A 8 2.60 -12.25 10.67
N GLN A 9 1.63 -12.42 11.59
CA GLN A 9 0.57 -11.44 11.75
C GLN A 9 1.11 -10.12 12.30
N LYS A 10 1.92 -10.22 13.37
CA LYS A 10 2.51 -9.06 14.04
C LYS A 10 3.41 -8.28 13.09
N GLU A 11 4.24 -8.98 12.33
CA GLU A 11 5.14 -8.37 11.34
C GLU A 11 4.38 -7.63 10.23
N ILE A 12 3.30 -8.21 9.69
CA ILE A 12 2.49 -7.56 8.65
C ILE A 12 1.81 -6.30 9.20
N TRP A 13 1.22 -6.36 10.38
CA TRP A 13 0.55 -5.19 10.93
C TRP A 13 1.52 -4.08 11.34
N HIS A 14 2.72 -4.42 11.81
CA HIS A 14 3.78 -3.43 12.01
C HIS A 14 4.24 -2.79 10.70
N ALA A 15 4.41 -3.57 9.63
CA ALA A 15 4.75 -3.03 8.32
C ALA A 15 3.65 -2.11 7.77
N ALA A 16 2.38 -2.51 7.91
CA ALA A 16 1.22 -1.71 7.54
C ALA A 16 1.14 -0.39 8.31
N GLU A 17 1.36 -0.42 9.63
CA GLU A 17 1.42 0.78 10.45
C GLU A 17 2.57 1.70 10.01
N ALA A 18 3.78 1.16 9.87
CA ALA A 18 4.95 1.93 9.47
C ALA A 18 4.75 2.62 8.11
N PHE A 19 4.13 1.92 7.16
CA PHE A 19 3.80 2.47 5.84
C PHE A 19 2.72 3.54 5.91
N TRP A 20 1.63 3.31 6.66
CA TRP A 20 0.60 4.32 6.86
C TRP A 20 1.16 5.60 7.48
N ARG A 21 2.09 5.45 8.44
CA ARG A 21 2.73 6.55 9.15
C ARG A 21 3.65 7.43 8.30
N GLN A 22 4.04 6.99 7.09
CA GLN A 22 4.75 7.85 6.15
C GLN A 22 3.92 9.08 5.75
N LYS A 23 2.59 8.93 5.73
CA LYS A 23 1.65 9.96 5.26
C LYS A 23 0.67 10.43 6.33
N HIS A 24 0.28 9.56 7.26
CA HIS A 24 -0.81 9.79 8.19
C HIS A 24 -0.41 9.45 9.63
N ARG A 25 -0.63 10.37 10.56
CA ARG A 25 -0.20 10.20 11.96
C ARG A 25 -1.10 9.26 12.78
N ASN A 26 -2.36 9.14 12.39
CA ASN A 26 -3.38 8.39 13.10
C ASN A 26 -3.42 6.95 12.60
N TRP A 27 -2.86 6.01 13.36
CA TRP A 27 -3.05 4.58 13.14
C TRP A 27 -4.01 4.04 14.20
N ARG A 28 -5.01 3.27 13.76
CA ARG A 28 -5.86 2.51 14.68
C ARG A 28 -5.48 1.04 14.55
N PRO A 29 -5.18 0.35 15.66
CA PRO A 29 -4.91 -1.08 15.63
C PRO A 29 -6.04 -1.84 14.90
N PRO A 30 -5.71 -2.79 14.02
CA PRO A 30 -6.69 -3.51 13.23
C PRO A 30 -7.55 -4.41 14.13
N SER A 31 -8.87 -4.31 13.96
CA SER A 31 -9.87 -5.21 14.56
C SER A 31 -10.67 -5.91 13.46
N LEU A 32 -11.44 -6.94 13.81
CA LEU A 32 -12.19 -7.70 12.80
C LEU A 32 -13.23 -6.80 12.13
N GLY A 33 -13.90 -5.97 12.93
CA GLY A 33 -14.83 -4.96 12.43
C GLY A 33 -14.14 -3.94 11.52
N LEU A 34 -12.93 -3.49 11.85
CA LEU A 34 -12.18 -2.55 10.99
C LEU A 34 -11.72 -3.19 9.68
N ILE A 35 -11.35 -4.48 9.69
CA ILE A 35 -10.95 -5.20 8.47
C ILE A 35 -12.17 -5.41 7.57
N LEU A 36 -13.28 -5.92 8.11
CA LEU A 36 -14.51 -6.16 7.37
C LEU A 36 -15.14 -4.85 6.86
N GLY A 37 -15.10 -3.80 7.69
CA GLY A 37 -15.62 -2.48 7.39
C GLY A 37 -14.63 -1.53 6.71
N CYS A 38 -13.43 -1.99 6.30
CA CYS A 38 -12.37 -1.09 5.81
C CYS A 38 -12.80 -0.26 4.59
N ALA A 39 -13.72 -0.79 3.77
CA ALA A 39 -14.26 -0.11 2.60
C ALA A 39 -15.27 1.00 2.93
N LEU A 40 -15.78 1.05 4.17
CA LEU A 40 -16.76 2.03 4.65
C LEU A 40 -16.10 3.20 5.39
N ILE A 41 -14.81 3.10 5.70
CA ILE A 41 -14.10 4.15 6.45
C ILE A 41 -13.89 5.36 5.55
N GLN A 42 -14.26 6.53 6.08
CA GLN A 42 -14.10 7.82 5.43
C GLN A 42 -13.25 8.75 6.27
N HIS A 43 -12.17 9.25 5.69
CA HIS A 43 -11.28 10.23 6.26
C HIS A 43 -11.67 11.62 5.77
N LYS A 44 -11.66 12.56 6.71
CA LYS A 44 -11.98 13.96 6.46
C LYS A 44 -10.85 14.83 6.98
N THR A 45 -10.61 15.94 6.31
CA THR A 45 -9.78 17.03 6.84
C THR A 45 -10.44 17.67 8.06
N GLN A 46 -9.71 18.51 8.80
CA GLN A 46 -10.27 19.31 9.90
C GLN A 46 -11.45 20.19 9.43
N ALA A 47 -11.42 20.66 8.18
CA ALA A 47 -12.51 21.41 7.55
C ALA A 47 -13.64 20.52 7.01
N GLY A 48 -13.67 19.22 7.31
CA GLY A 48 -14.73 18.29 6.91
C GLY A 48 -14.66 17.76 5.47
N LYS A 49 -13.71 18.21 4.65
CA LYS A 49 -13.54 17.74 3.26
C LYS A 49 -13.08 16.29 3.20
N SER A 50 -13.75 15.47 2.37
CA SER A 50 -13.41 14.06 2.14
C SER A 50 -12.03 13.89 1.47
N LEU A 51 -11.31 12.84 1.89
CA LEU A 51 -9.99 12.46 1.41
C LEU A 51 -10.03 11.10 0.69
N PRO A 52 -10.59 11.02 -0.53
CA PRO A 52 -10.83 9.74 -1.22
C PRO A 52 -9.54 8.97 -1.54
N GLY A 53 -8.41 9.66 -1.71
CA GLY A 53 -7.11 9.01 -1.90
C GLY A 53 -6.63 8.28 -0.64
N THR A 54 -6.84 8.90 0.53
CA THR A 54 -6.55 8.31 1.84
C THR A 54 -7.47 7.14 2.14
N ASP A 55 -8.76 7.26 1.83
CA ASP A 55 -9.74 6.17 2.01
C ASP A 55 -9.38 4.95 1.18
N ARG A 56 -9.01 5.19 -0.10
CA ARG A 56 -8.53 4.13 -0.99
C ARG A 56 -7.25 3.47 -0.45
N LEU A 57 -6.27 4.27 -0.03
CA LEU A 57 -5.01 3.75 0.53
C LEU A 57 -5.27 2.89 1.77
N TYR A 58 -6.11 3.36 2.68
CA TYR A 58 -6.48 2.63 3.89
C TYR A 58 -7.13 1.29 3.54
N ARG A 59 -8.10 1.29 2.62
CA ARG A 59 -8.76 0.07 2.15
C ARG A 59 -7.76 -0.92 1.55
N ILE A 60 -6.81 -0.45 0.73
CA ILE A 60 -5.76 -1.31 0.15
C ILE A 60 -4.92 -1.91 1.28
N ILE A 61 -4.34 -1.10 2.17
CA ILE A 61 -3.47 -1.58 3.24
C ILE A 61 -4.19 -2.62 4.11
N MET A 62 -5.41 -2.32 4.54
CA MET A 62 -6.17 -3.21 5.44
C MET A 62 -6.53 -4.53 4.77
N SER A 63 -7.08 -4.48 3.55
CA SER A 63 -7.52 -5.69 2.83
C SER A 63 -6.35 -6.56 2.39
N GLN A 64 -5.28 -5.97 1.86
CA GLN A 64 -4.10 -6.68 1.40
C GLN A 64 -3.33 -7.32 2.56
N SER A 65 -3.21 -6.60 3.68
CA SER A 65 -2.57 -7.13 4.90
C SER A 65 -3.36 -8.31 5.47
N ALA A 66 -4.68 -8.16 5.61
CA ALA A 66 -5.55 -9.23 6.10
C ALA A 66 -5.51 -10.47 5.20
N PHE A 67 -5.56 -10.28 3.88
CA PHE A 67 -5.48 -11.37 2.93
C PHE A 67 -4.12 -12.08 2.96
N LEU A 68 -3.01 -11.33 3.05
CA LEU A 68 -1.68 -11.93 3.17
C LEU A 68 -1.52 -12.72 4.47
N ILE A 69 -2.04 -12.21 5.60
CA ILE A 69 -2.04 -12.93 6.88
C ILE A 69 -2.80 -14.25 6.75
N TRP A 70 -3.97 -14.22 6.10
CA TRP A 70 -4.74 -15.43 5.83
C TRP A 70 -3.95 -16.41 4.96
N LYS A 71 -3.35 -15.93 3.86
CA LYS A 71 -2.53 -16.75 2.95
C LYS A 71 -1.36 -17.42 3.67
N LEU A 72 -0.57 -16.66 4.43
CA LEU A 72 0.56 -17.19 5.20
C LEU A 72 0.13 -18.24 6.23
N ARG A 73 -1.05 -18.08 6.84
CA ARG A 73 -1.62 -19.09 7.75
C ARG A 73 -1.95 -20.37 7.00
N CYS A 74 -2.57 -20.28 5.82
CA CYS A 74 -2.90 -21.44 4.99
C CYS A 74 -1.63 -22.18 4.55
N GLU A 75 -0.62 -21.47 4.05
CA GLU A 75 0.68 -22.06 3.66
C GLU A 75 1.32 -22.80 4.84
N ARG A 76 1.36 -22.18 6.02
CA ARG A 76 1.90 -22.82 7.22
C ARG A 76 1.18 -24.13 7.57
N VAL A 77 -0.16 -24.11 7.55
CA VAL A 77 -0.97 -25.24 8.03
C VAL A 77 -1.06 -26.37 6.99
N ILE A 78 -1.07 -26.04 5.70
CA ILE A 78 -1.37 -27.01 4.63
C ILE A 78 -0.10 -27.48 3.92
N GLN A 79 0.93 -26.62 3.77
CA GLN A 79 2.09 -26.90 2.93
C GLN A 79 3.37 -27.14 3.72
N ASN A 80 3.54 -26.45 4.86
CA ASN A 80 4.80 -26.41 5.58
C ASN A 80 4.75 -27.14 6.94
N ASP A 81 3.77 -28.03 7.17
CA ASP A 81 3.61 -28.83 8.39
C ASP A 81 3.76 -28.03 9.70
N GLY A 82 3.26 -26.79 9.73
CA GLY A 82 3.32 -25.90 10.88
C GLY A 82 4.56 -25.02 10.98
N ALA A 83 5.55 -25.18 10.10
CA ALA A 83 6.79 -24.40 10.12
C ALA A 83 6.55 -22.90 9.92
N HIS A 84 7.23 -22.09 10.73
CA HIS A 84 7.09 -20.64 10.69
C HIS A 84 7.86 -20.03 9.51
N HIS A 85 7.24 -19.05 8.85
CA HIS A 85 7.90 -18.24 7.82
C HIS A 85 8.96 -17.32 8.43
N ASN A 86 10.01 -17.02 7.67
CA ASN A 86 11.02 -16.05 8.06
C ASN A 86 10.43 -14.63 8.08
N THR A 87 10.73 -13.85 9.12
CA THR A 87 10.32 -12.44 9.24
C THR A 87 10.71 -11.60 8.03
N GLN A 88 11.93 -11.76 7.51
CA GLN A 88 12.37 -10.98 6.33
C GLN A 88 11.55 -11.35 5.09
N GLU A 89 11.25 -12.64 4.91
CA GLU A 89 10.41 -13.11 3.83
C GLU A 89 8.99 -12.54 3.92
N ILE A 90 8.40 -12.52 5.13
CA ILE A 90 7.07 -11.94 5.37
C ILE A 90 7.05 -10.46 4.96
N ARG A 91 8.07 -9.68 5.35
CA ARG A 91 8.18 -8.26 4.99
C ARG A 91 8.35 -8.05 3.49
N ASN A 92 9.17 -8.88 2.84
CA ASN A 92 9.37 -8.82 1.39
C ASN A 92 8.07 -9.14 0.64
N ARG A 93 7.34 -10.18 1.06
CA ARG A 93 6.04 -10.54 0.49
C ARG A 93 5.01 -9.42 0.67
N TRP A 94 4.93 -8.83 1.86
CA TRP A 94 4.02 -7.70 2.11
C TRP A 94 4.35 -6.47 1.24
N THR A 95 5.63 -6.13 1.13
CA THR A 95 6.11 -5.06 0.25
C THR A 95 5.76 -5.36 -1.21
N SER A 96 6.01 -6.60 -1.68
CA SER A 96 5.63 -7.03 -3.03
C SER A 96 4.14 -6.87 -3.28
N THR A 97 3.29 -7.27 -2.33
CA THR A 97 1.83 -7.10 -2.45
C THR A 97 1.45 -5.63 -2.69
N LEU A 98 2.04 -4.68 -1.94
CA LEU A 98 1.76 -3.26 -2.17
C LEU A 98 2.32 -2.75 -3.50
N ASN A 99 3.51 -3.21 -3.91
CA ASN A 99 4.07 -2.89 -5.22
C ASN A 99 3.15 -3.34 -6.36
N ASP A 100 2.60 -4.54 -6.26
CA ASP A 100 1.74 -5.10 -7.28
C ASP A 100 0.41 -4.34 -7.36
N ASN A 101 -0.13 -3.90 -6.22
CA ASN A 101 -1.28 -2.99 -6.18
C ASN A 101 -0.95 -1.64 -6.84
N LEU A 102 0.22 -1.08 -6.57
CA LEU A 102 0.66 0.17 -7.20
C LEU A 102 0.79 0.02 -8.72
N LYS A 103 1.45 -1.04 -9.19
CA LYS A 103 1.60 -1.33 -10.63
C LYS A 103 0.25 -1.53 -11.30
N LEU A 104 -0.68 -2.23 -10.63
CA LEU A 104 -2.03 -2.41 -11.12
C LEU A 104 -2.76 -1.06 -11.23
N ASP A 105 -2.68 -0.22 -10.20
CA ASP A 105 -3.27 1.12 -10.20
C ASP A 105 -2.71 1.99 -11.35
N GLN A 106 -1.38 1.96 -11.57
CA GLN A 106 -0.72 2.63 -12.69
C GLN A 106 -1.23 2.10 -14.04
N ALA A 107 -1.25 0.78 -14.22
CA ALA A 107 -1.71 0.14 -15.45
C ALA A 107 -3.18 0.49 -15.75
N MET A 108 -4.02 0.50 -14.73
CA MET A 108 -5.44 0.86 -14.84
C MET A 108 -5.69 2.33 -15.22
N THR A 109 -4.68 3.20 -15.20
CA THR A 109 -4.83 4.57 -15.72
C THR A 109 -4.76 4.66 -17.25
N HIS A 110 -4.35 3.58 -17.93
CA HIS A 110 -4.15 3.60 -19.37
C HIS A 110 -5.45 3.85 -20.15
N THR A 111 -5.39 4.66 -21.19
CA THR A 111 -6.55 5.09 -22.01
C THR A 111 -7.30 3.93 -22.68
N LYS A 112 -6.62 2.80 -22.91
CA LYS A 112 -7.23 1.55 -23.42
C LYS A 112 -8.43 1.06 -22.60
N PHE A 113 -8.50 1.44 -21.31
CA PHE A 113 -9.61 1.08 -20.43
C PHE A 113 -10.81 2.05 -20.54
N GLY A 114 -10.72 3.09 -21.39
CA GLY A 114 -11.83 4.01 -21.68
C GLY A 114 -12.44 4.61 -20.41
N LYS A 115 -13.76 4.48 -20.27
CA LYS A 115 -14.51 4.98 -19.09
C LYS A 115 -14.18 4.25 -17.78
N GLN A 116 -13.59 3.06 -17.86
CA GLN A 116 -13.17 2.27 -16.70
C GLN A 116 -11.75 2.62 -16.22
N ALA A 117 -11.02 3.46 -16.97
CA ALA A 117 -9.69 3.88 -16.58
C ALA A 117 -9.71 4.64 -15.25
N LEU A 118 -8.77 4.30 -14.36
CA LEU A 118 -8.57 5.05 -13.14
C LEU A 118 -8.04 6.44 -13.49
N LYS A 119 -8.63 7.46 -12.87
CA LYS A 119 -8.13 8.83 -13.01
C LYS A 119 -6.72 8.91 -12.43
N ARG A 120 -5.75 9.38 -13.21
CA ARG A 120 -4.37 9.63 -12.75
C ARG A 120 -4.31 10.32 -11.38
N LYS A 121 -5.13 11.37 -11.22
CA LYS A 121 -5.24 12.13 -9.97
C LYS A 121 -5.64 11.29 -8.75
N ILE A 122 -6.45 10.24 -8.89
CA ILE A 122 -6.79 9.38 -7.74
C ILE A 122 -5.60 8.51 -7.35
N VAL A 123 -4.87 7.96 -8.33
CA VAL A 123 -3.67 7.14 -8.09
C VAL A 123 -2.58 7.96 -7.40
N LEU A 124 -2.29 9.16 -7.91
CA LEU A 124 -1.35 10.09 -7.28
C LEU A 124 -1.76 10.42 -5.84
N ARG A 125 -3.04 10.76 -5.61
CA ARG A 125 -3.54 11.06 -4.26
C ARG A 125 -3.44 9.87 -3.31
N THR A 126 -3.59 8.65 -3.81
CA THR A 126 -3.47 7.43 -3.00
C THR A 126 -2.02 7.21 -2.59
N TRP A 127 -1.08 7.23 -3.54
CA TRP A 127 0.29 6.73 -3.34
C TRP A 127 1.35 7.81 -3.07
N SER A 128 1.10 9.09 -3.36
CA SER A 128 2.06 10.14 -3.03
C SER A 128 2.34 10.22 -1.52
N HIS A 129 3.58 10.56 -1.19
CA HIS A 129 4.21 10.52 0.13
C HIS A 129 4.42 9.11 0.71
N THR A 130 4.35 8.07 -0.13
CA THR A 130 4.63 6.68 0.28
C THR A 130 5.76 6.03 -0.52
N LEU A 131 6.33 6.78 -1.47
CA LEU A 131 7.28 6.28 -2.44
C LEU A 131 8.72 6.53 -1.97
N ILE A 132 9.60 5.57 -2.23
CA ILE A 132 11.02 5.74 -1.95
C ILE A 132 11.57 6.76 -2.94
N ASN A 133 12.37 7.72 -2.46
CA ASN A 133 13.03 8.70 -3.33
C ASN A 133 12.05 9.58 -4.14
N GLU A 134 10.82 9.80 -3.64
CA GLU A 134 9.78 10.58 -4.31
C GLU A 134 10.21 12.01 -4.70
N LYS A 135 11.13 12.61 -3.95
CA LYS A 135 11.71 13.93 -4.26
C LYS A 135 12.38 14.03 -5.63
N PHE A 136 12.77 12.89 -6.22
CA PHE A 136 13.38 12.81 -7.54
C PHE A 136 12.39 12.46 -8.65
N LEU A 137 11.12 12.27 -8.32
CA LEU A 137 10.06 11.99 -9.27
C LEU A 137 9.34 13.27 -9.70
N PRO A 138 8.80 13.30 -10.94
CA PRO A 138 7.90 14.36 -11.34
C PRO A 138 6.56 14.28 -10.57
N ASP A 139 5.82 15.38 -10.57
CA ASP A 139 4.49 15.47 -9.94
C ASP A 139 3.53 14.39 -10.45
N ASP A 140 3.64 14.04 -11.73
CA ASP A 140 2.93 12.92 -12.34
C ASP A 140 3.89 11.78 -12.68
N TRP A 141 4.14 10.94 -11.68
CA TRP A 141 5.06 9.80 -11.78
C TRP A 141 4.40 8.50 -12.24
N ILE A 142 3.14 8.52 -12.69
CA ILE A 142 2.36 7.30 -13.00
C ILE A 142 3.02 6.39 -14.03
N THR A 143 3.80 6.94 -14.95
CA THR A 143 4.49 6.18 -15.99
C THR A 143 5.84 5.60 -15.55
N TYR A 144 6.30 5.90 -14.32
CA TYR A 144 7.57 5.43 -13.79
C TYR A 144 7.41 4.08 -13.07
N SER A 145 8.31 3.13 -13.35
CA SER A 145 8.35 1.83 -12.68
C SER A 145 9.25 1.88 -11.43
N GLY A 146 9.02 1.00 -10.44
CA GLY A 146 9.95 0.79 -9.30
C GLY A 146 9.75 1.67 -8.07
N VAL A 147 8.55 2.25 -7.89
CA VAL A 147 8.35 3.41 -7.01
C VAL A 147 8.34 3.11 -5.49
N LEU A 148 8.21 1.85 -5.10
CA LEU A 148 8.11 1.42 -3.70
C LEU A 148 9.28 0.54 -3.21
N VAL A 149 10.13 0.04 -4.13
CA VAL A 149 11.38 -0.67 -3.82
C VAL A 149 12.44 -0.07 -4.72
N GLY A 150 13.14 0.97 -4.26
CA GLY A 150 14.26 1.61 -4.96
C GLY A 150 14.03 1.85 -6.45
N ILE A 151 13.60 3.07 -6.82
CA ILE A 151 13.40 3.44 -8.23
C ILE A 151 14.69 3.16 -9.03
N ASN A 152 14.60 2.29 -10.04
CA ASN A 152 15.48 2.38 -11.21
C ASN A 152 14.95 3.54 -12.04
N LEU A 153 15.57 4.73 -11.91
CA LEU A 153 15.15 5.91 -12.65
C LEU A 153 15.47 5.67 -14.14
N PRO A 154 14.50 5.73 -15.06
CA PRO A 154 14.83 5.82 -16.48
C PRO A 154 15.58 7.14 -16.72
N GLU A 155 16.62 7.10 -17.56
CA GLU A 155 17.63 8.17 -17.74
C GLU A 155 17.13 9.53 -18.28
N HIS A 156 15.83 9.78 -18.43
CA HIS A 156 15.35 10.97 -19.12
C HIS A 156 14.72 12.03 -18.19
N GLY A 157 15.41 13.17 -18.08
CA GLY A 157 14.81 14.48 -17.82
C GLY A 157 14.72 14.92 -16.36
N ARG A 158 15.86 15.21 -15.74
CA ARG A 158 15.94 15.85 -14.40
C ARG A 158 15.32 17.25 -14.44
N ARG A 159 14.17 17.43 -13.79
CA ARG A 159 13.78 18.71 -13.17
C ARG A 159 13.70 18.49 -11.68
N GLN A 160 14.74 18.94 -10.98
CA GLN A 160 14.78 18.94 -9.52
C GLN A 160 13.77 19.98 -9.01
N ARG A 161 12.99 19.64 -7.98
CA ARG A 161 12.22 20.63 -7.23
C ARG A 161 13.20 21.47 -6.41
N GLU A 162 13.11 22.79 -6.52
CA GLU A 162 13.77 23.69 -5.56
C GLU A 162 13.04 23.60 -4.21
N PRO A 163 13.79 23.54 -3.10
CA PRO A 163 13.20 23.54 -1.76
C PRO A 163 12.58 24.91 -1.43
N PRO A 164 11.58 24.96 -0.52
CA PRO A 164 11.01 26.20 -0.02
C PRO A 164 12.00 27.00 0.83
#